data_AF-A0A9W8YM24-F1
#
_entry.id   AF-A0A9W8YM24-F1
#
_cell.length_a   1.000
_cell.length_b   1.000
_cell.length_c   1.000
_cell.angle_alpha   90.00
_cell.angle_beta   90.00
_cell.angle_gamma   90.00
#
_symmetry.space_group_name_H-M   'P 1'
#
loop_
_entity.id
_entity.type
_entity.pdbx_description
1 polymer ?
#
loop_
_entity_poly.entity_id
_entity_poly.type
_entity_poly.pdbx_seq_one_letter_code
_entity_poly.pdbx_strand_id
1 'polypeptide(L)'
;MGISNYGLWKGTPTSWNGTADTDHGHLEFTDGTANKSYEADVNIMSSDKDKRLVYWFVSDFNPTQPAISKLQALSQGFSTQSGSNSLALDFLREGFLTPSAGTLVSHNPKDPTEKNDILSYLDPILSGAVSSKDTIYLWGSKYSDSDGSSGIHDIHMNQGNSGSFESENGTYQDGGIVIESANGTWQGIFLAFATETEKTDSKGDPDGPTFADALGGDTTSTTSTATARSSHATKGTVGIEAAIVNPKGPDHDAHGVGKGETVYIQNKSAKDQSLSGWTIETGAGGKETLGNVTLSAHTKRGFEVPNAPLGNRGGKILLKDAQGETVSEVNYTEKDARKEGHLVYFA
;
A
#
# COMPACT_ATOMS: atom_id res chain seq x y z
N MET A 1 -0.24 -24.95 -11.84
CA MET A 1 0.40 -24.37 -13.05
C MET A 1 0.25 -22.90 -12.81
N GLY A 2 1.29 -22.08 -12.98
CA GLY A 2 1.18 -20.67 -12.65
C GLY A 2 1.26 -19.78 -13.88
N ILE A 3 1.29 -18.47 -13.64
CA ILE A 3 1.33 -17.46 -14.70
C ILE A 3 2.48 -17.69 -15.70
N SER A 4 2.25 -17.27 -16.94
CA SER A 4 3.22 -17.40 -18.03
C SER A 4 4.26 -16.28 -17.97
N ASN A 5 5.42 -16.48 -18.60
CA ASN A 5 6.45 -15.44 -18.79
C ASN A 5 6.81 -14.65 -17.52
N TYR A 6 6.81 -15.32 -16.37
CA TYR A 6 7.09 -14.67 -15.10
C TYR A 6 8.54 -14.16 -15.01
N GLY A 7 8.69 -12.98 -14.42
CA GLY A 7 10.01 -12.45 -14.14
C GLY A 7 9.99 -11.10 -13.45
N LEU A 8 11.14 -10.44 -13.53
CA LEU A 8 11.46 -9.18 -12.87
C LEU A 8 11.94 -8.17 -13.92
N TRP A 9 11.31 -7.01 -13.96
CA TRP A 9 11.68 -5.91 -14.83
C TRP A 9 12.30 -4.76 -14.03
N LYS A 10 13.53 -4.38 -14.38
CA LYS A 10 14.17 -3.17 -13.86
C LYS A 10 14.03 -2.03 -14.86
N GLY A 11 13.56 -0.88 -14.40
CA GLY A 11 13.32 0.28 -15.26
C GLY A 11 13.25 1.61 -14.51
N THR A 12 12.84 2.65 -15.24
CA THR A 12 12.59 4.00 -14.73
C THR A 12 11.18 4.42 -15.14
N PRO A 13 10.29 4.75 -14.19
CA PRO A 13 8.93 5.16 -14.48
C PRO A 13 8.90 6.54 -15.15
N THR A 14 8.00 6.71 -16.10
CA THR A 14 7.85 7.94 -16.90
C THR A 14 6.50 8.60 -16.71
N SER A 15 5.45 7.84 -16.42
CA SER A 15 4.10 8.34 -16.17
C SER A 15 3.31 7.38 -15.30
N TRP A 16 2.41 7.89 -14.47
CA TRP A 16 1.42 7.11 -13.74
C TRP A 16 0.02 7.67 -14.01
N ASN A 17 -0.90 6.82 -14.45
CA ASN A 17 -2.32 7.15 -14.56
C ASN A 17 -3.15 6.07 -13.85
N GLY A 18 -3.54 6.37 -12.62
CA GLY A 18 -4.38 5.47 -11.82
C GLY A 18 -5.80 5.27 -12.36
N THR A 19 -6.26 6.10 -13.31
CA THR A 19 -7.61 5.99 -13.91
C THR A 19 -7.54 5.69 -15.41
N ALA A 20 -6.50 4.96 -15.83
CA ALA A 20 -6.29 4.60 -17.23
C ALA A 20 -7.34 3.61 -17.73
N ASP A 21 -7.68 2.61 -16.91
CA ASP A 21 -8.79 1.68 -17.13
C ASP A 21 -9.71 1.63 -15.88
N THR A 22 -10.71 0.77 -15.96
CA THR A 22 -11.70 0.47 -14.94
C THR A 22 -11.06 -0.29 -13.79
N ASP A 23 -10.24 -1.29 -14.08
CA ASP A 23 -9.66 -2.22 -13.10
C ASP A 23 -8.13 -2.18 -12.99
N HIS A 24 -7.45 -1.46 -13.87
CA HIS A 24 -6.00 -1.25 -13.82
C HIS A 24 -5.62 0.23 -13.94
N GLY A 25 -4.63 0.64 -13.16
CA GLY A 25 -3.87 1.86 -13.39
C GLY A 25 -2.62 1.55 -14.22
N HIS A 26 -2.21 2.49 -15.06
CA HIS A 26 -1.09 2.27 -15.98
C HIS A 26 0.16 3.02 -15.49
N LEU A 27 1.22 2.28 -15.21
CA LEU A 27 2.56 2.81 -14.95
C LEU A 27 3.40 2.66 -16.22
N GLU A 28 3.60 3.76 -16.96
CA GLU A 28 4.52 3.77 -18.08
C GLU A 28 5.97 3.84 -17.58
N PHE A 29 6.87 3.11 -18.23
CA PHE A 29 8.28 3.11 -17.89
C PHE A 29 9.18 2.83 -19.10
N THR A 30 10.47 3.15 -18.95
CA THR A 30 11.51 2.74 -19.89
C THR A 30 12.58 1.95 -19.17
N ASP A 31 13.19 0.98 -19.84
CA ASP A 31 14.37 0.26 -19.35
C ASP A 31 15.66 0.66 -20.09
N GLY A 32 15.57 1.59 -21.05
CA GLY A 32 16.74 2.05 -21.83
C GLY A 32 17.41 0.99 -22.70
N THR A 33 16.86 -0.24 -22.79
CA THR A 33 17.40 -1.31 -23.65
C THR A 33 16.99 -1.15 -25.12
N ALA A 34 15.89 -0.43 -25.35
CA ALA A 34 15.39 -0.06 -26.66
C ALA A 34 14.80 1.37 -26.63
N ASN A 35 14.66 2.00 -27.79
CA ASN A 35 13.91 3.26 -27.92
C ASN A 35 12.40 2.97 -27.91
N LYS A 36 11.91 2.47 -26.76
CA LYS A 36 10.54 1.99 -26.55
C LYS A 36 10.10 2.33 -25.11
N SER A 37 8.81 2.61 -24.97
CA SER A 37 8.13 2.66 -23.67
C SER A 37 7.40 1.35 -23.43
N TYR A 38 7.34 0.95 -22.17
CA TYR A 38 6.59 -0.21 -21.68
C TYR A 38 5.52 0.26 -20.70
N GLU A 39 4.54 -0.60 -20.48
CA GLU A 39 3.43 -0.35 -19.56
C GLU A 39 3.40 -1.43 -18.48
N ALA A 40 3.07 -1.03 -17.25
CA ALA A 40 2.80 -1.95 -16.15
C ALA A 40 1.34 -1.79 -15.73
N ASP A 41 0.59 -2.88 -15.83
CA ASP A 41 -0.84 -2.92 -15.52
C ASP A 41 -1.01 -3.25 -14.03
N VAL A 42 -1.28 -2.22 -13.23
CA VAL A 42 -1.37 -2.34 -11.77
C VAL A 42 -2.83 -2.43 -11.36
N ASN A 43 -3.26 -3.54 -10.77
CA ASN A 43 -4.64 -3.71 -10.35
C ASN A 43 -5.08 -2.64 -9.34
N ILE A 44 -6.22 -2.02 -9.64
CA ILE A 44 -6.89 -1.04 -8.77
C ILE A 44 -8.26 -1.51 -8.28
N MET A 45 -8.80 -2.57 -8.87
CA MET A 45 -9.96 -3.30 -8.36
C MET A 45 -10.02 -4.70 -8.97
N SER A 46 -10.76 -5.62 -8.34
CA SER A 46 -11.00 -6.96 -8.91
C SER A 46 -12.10 -6.94 -9.99
N SER A 47 -11.96 -7.82 -10.98
CA SER A 47 -13.03 -8.10 -11.94
C SER A 47 -14.15 -8.99 -11.37
N ASP A 48 -13.93 -9.66 -10.23
CA ASP A 48 -14.93 -10.54 -9.56
C ASP A 48 -16.05 -9.74 -8.85
N LYS A 49 -17.02 -10.40 -8.23
CA LYS A 49 -18.10 -9.77 -7.45
C LYS A 49 -17.56 -9.01 -6.24
N ASP A 50 -16.54 -9.56 -5.57
CA ASP A 50 -15.82 -8.83 -4.54
C ASP A 50 -14.75 -7.97 -5.21
N LYS A 51 -14.97 -6.65 -5.17
CA LYS A 51 -14.11 -5.67 -5.86
C LYS A 51 -12.85 -5.30 -5.09
N ARG A 52 -12.75 -5.74 -3.84
CA ARG A 52 -11.73 -5.30 -2.90
C ARG A 52 -10.37 -5.91 -3.21
N LEU A 53 -9.33 -5.15 -2.89
CA LEU A 53 -7.94 -5.58 -2.90
C LEU A 53 -7.41 -5.58 -1.47
N VAL A 54 -6.35 -6.35 -1.25
CA VAL A 54 -5.48 -6.21 -0.10
C VAL A 54 -4.23 -5.47 -0.52
N TYR A 55 -3.81 -4.52 0.32
CA TYR A 55 -2.66 -3.66 0.09
C TYR A 55 -1.65 -3.82 1.23
N TRP A 56 -0.38 -3.99 0.86
CA TRP A 56 0.74 -3.87 1.79
C TRP A 56 1.72 -2.82 1.27
N PHE A 57 2.11 -1.93 2.17
CA PHE A 57 3.22 -1.01 1.99
C PHE A 57 4.36 -1.38 2.93
N VAL A 58 5.55 -1.58 2.36
CA VAL A 58 6.78 -1.84 3.11
C VAL A 58 7.68 -0.62 2.93
N SER A 59 7.68 0.28 3.92
CA SER A 59 8.36 1.58 3.83
C SER A 59 9.89 1.50 3.90
N ASP A 60 10.43 0.44 4.51
CA ASP A 60 11.86 0.10 4.57
C ASP A 60 12.07 -1.33 4.04
N PHE A 61 11.87 -1.50 2.73
CA PHE A 61 11.96 -2.79 2.08
C PHE A 61 13.43 -3.26 2.04
N ASN A 62 13.79 -4.15 2.97
CA ASN A 62 15.12 -4.74 3.08
C ASN A 62 15.08 -6.22 3.46
N PRO A 63 14.48 -7.08 2.61
CA PRO A 63 14.40 -8.50 2.92
C PRO A 63 15.69 -9.25 2.60
N THR A 64 15.78 -10.46 3.14
CA THR A 64 16.87 -11.38 2.78
C THR A 64 16.67 -12.02 1.41
N GLN A 65 15.41 -12.20 0.99
CA GLN A 65 15.02 -12.59 -0.36
C GLN A 65 13.82 -11.73 -0.81
N PRO A 66 13.90 -11.08 -1.99
CA PRO A 66 15.09 -10.91 -2.82
C PRO A 66 16.10 -9.96 -2.17
N ALA A 67 17.39 -10.34 -2.11
CA ALA A 67 18.42 -9.46 -1.55
C ALA A 67 18.60 -8.18 -2.38
N ILE A 68 18.53 -7.01 -1.74
CA ILE A 68 18.71 -5.68 -2.38
C ILE A 68 19.97 -5.63 -3.26
N SER A 69 21.10 -6.17 -2.77
CA SER A 69 22.36 -6.15 -3.52
C SER A 69 22.27 -6.88 -4.87
N LYS A 70 21.44 -7.92 -4.97
CA LYS A 70 21.17 -8.61 -6.23
C LYS A 70 20.25 -7.79 -7.14
N LEU A 71 19.24 -7.11 -6.58
CA LEU A 71 18.37 -6.19 -7.35
C LEU A 71 19.19 -5.05 -7.97
N GLN A 72 20.06 -4.43 -7.18
CA GLN A 72 20.95 -3.37 -7.66
C GLN A 72 21.89 -3.86 -8.77
N ALA A 73 22.41 -5.08 -8.65
CA ALA A 73 23.30 -5.69 -9.64
C ALA A 73 22.59 -6.12 -10.94
N LEU A 74 21.25 -6.19 -10.97
CA LEU A 74 20.51 -6.46 -12.21
C LEU A 74 20.78 -5.36 -13.24
N SER A 75 21.01 -5.81 -14.48
CA SER A 75 20.96 -4.92 -15.63
C SER A 75 19.53 -4.41 -15.85
N GLN A 76 19.40 -3.27 -16.52
CA GLN A 76 18.09 -2.79 -16.95
C GLN A 76 17.41 -3.80 -17.88
N GLY A 77 16.08 -3.82 -17.86
CA GLY A 77 15.27 -4.70 -18.69
C GLY A 77 14.63 -5.86 -17.93
N PHE A 78 13.98 -6.73 -18.69
CA PHE A 78 13.27 -7.89 -18.15
C PHE A 78 14.20 -9.10 -17.98
N SER A 79 14.11 -9.76 -16.83
CA SER A 79 14.84 -10.97 -16.48
C SER A 79 13.88 -12.03 -15.95
N THR A 80 13.79 -13.16 -16.66
CA THR A 80 12.97 -14.32 -16.25
C THR A 80 13.40 -14.83 -14.87
N GLN A 81 12.43 -15.03 -13.98
CA GLN A 81 12.64 -15.59 -12.65
C GLN A 81 11.95 -16.96 -12.54
N SER A 82 12.44 -17.83 -11.67
CA SER A 82 11.83 -19.15 -11.44
C SER A 82 12.31 -19.75 -10.13
N GLY A 83 11.34 -20.07 -9.28
CA GLY A 83 11.55 -20.79 -8.02
C GLY A 83 12.35 -20.01 -6.97
N SER A 84 12.46 -20.63 -5.80
CA SER A 84 13.00 -20.06 -4.56
C SER A 84 14.48 -19.63 -4.59
N ASN A 85 15.24 -20.09 -5.60
CA ASN A 85 16.67 -19.77 -5.73
C ASN A 85 16.92 -18.53 -6.61
N SER A 86 15.87 -17.95 -7.19
CA SER A 86 15.91 -16.77 -8.05
C SER A 86 15.59 -15.49 -7.26
N LEU A 87 15.23 -14.41 -7.95
CA LEU A 87 14.70 -13.19 -7.34
C LEU A 87 13.17 -13.13 -7.39
N ALA A 88 12.51 -14.25 -7.68
CA ALA A 88 11.06 -14.38 -7.60
C ALA A 88 10.52 -13.94 -6.23
N LEU A 89 9.28 -13.45 -6.19
CA LEU A 89 8.58 -13.15 -4.95
C LEU A 89 7.65 -14.30 -4.55
N ASP A 90 7.59 -14.58 -3.25
CA ASP A 90 6.53 -15.38 -2.63
C ASP A 90 6.11 -14.80 -1.27
N PHE A 91 4.93 -14.19 -1.25
CA PHE A 91 4.40 -13.45 -0.10
C PHE A 91 4.19 -14.34 1.11
N LEU A 92 3.93 -15.63 0.90
CA LEU A 92 3.58 -16.58 1.94
C LEU A 92 4.79 -17.39 2.45
N ARG A 93 5.94 -17.34 1.75
CA ARG A 93 7.10 -18.20 2.03
C ARG A 93 8.40 -17.46 2.32
N GLU A 94 8.52 -16.18 1.96
CA GLU A 94 9.80 -15.44 2.08
C GLU A 94 9.91 -14.55 3.33
N GLY A 95 8.80 -14.35 4.05
CA GLY A 95 8.80 -13.66 5.35
C GLY A 95 9.10 -12.15 5.31
N PHE A 96 9.19 -11.55 4.12
CA PHE A 96 9.30 -10.09 3.98
C PHE A 96 7.95 -9.37 4.17
N LEU A 97 6.85 -10.12 4.06
CA LEU A 97 5.49 -9.64 4.18
C LEU A 97 4.76 -10.48 5.23
N THR A 98 3.97 -9.82 6.07
CA THR A 98 3.05 -10.49 7.00
C THR A 98 1.65 -10.43 6.40
N PRO A 99 1.07 -11.55 5.91
CA PRO A 99 -0.23 -11.51 5.23
C PRO A 99 -1.33 -10.87 6.06
N SER A 100 -1.39 -11.17 7.36
CA SER A 100 -2.37 -10.59 8.28
C SER A 100 -2.20 -9.10 8.57
N ALA A 101 -1.08 -8.48 8.16
CA ALA A 101 -0.84 -7.04 8.31
C ALA A 101 -1.41 -6.22 7.14
N GLY A 102 -1.97 -6.90 6.14
CA GLY A 102 -2.54 -6.27 4.95
C GLY A 102 -3.71 -5.37 5.28
N THR A 103 -3.84 -4.30 4.52
CA THR A 103 -5.04 -3.48 4.52
C THR A 103 -5.98 -4.05 3.48
N LEU A 104 -7.09 -4.65 3.92
CA LEU A 104 -8.23 -4.85 3.03
C LEU A 104 -8.79 -3.47 2.68
N VAL A 105 -8.80 -3.11 1.41
CA VAL A 105 -9.21 -1.79 0.93
C VAL A 105 -10.67 -1.86 0.49
N SER A 106 -11.50 -0.97 1.05
CA SER A 106 -12.92 -0.90 0.70
C SER A 106 -13.12 -0.31 -0.69
N HIS A 107 -13.92 -0.99 -1.52
CA HIS A 107 -14.35 -0.49 -2.81
C HIS A 107 -15.86 -0.22 -2.79
N ASN A 108 -16.30 0.84 -2.08
CA ASN A 108 -17.70 1.25 -2.05
C ASN A 108 -17.96 2.40 -3.05
N PRO A 109 -18.48 2.11 -4.26
CA PRO A 109 -18.72 3.16 -5.26
C PRO A 109 -19.81 4.16 -4.85
N LYS A 110 -20.54 3.90 -3.76
CA LYS A 110 -21.60 4.79 -3.24
C LYS A 110 -21.11 5.71 -2.12
N ASP A 111 -19.99 5.42 -1.49
CA ASP A 111 -19.46 6.30 -0.44
C ASP A 111 -18.64 7.42 -1.10
N PRO A 112 -19.09 8.68 -1.02
CA PRO A 112 -18.37 9.81 -1.63
C PRO A 112 -17.01 10.07 -0.97
N THR A 113 -16.75 9.51 0.20
CA THR A 113 -15.48 9.59 0.93
C THR A 113 -14.52 8.44 0.58
N GLU A 114 -15.00 7.40 -0.11
CA GLU A 114 -14.21 6.24 -0.58
C GLU A 114 -13.84 6.31 -2.07
N LYS A 115 -14.06 7.45 -2.74
CA LYS A 115 -13.60 7.61 -4.12
C LYS A 115 -12.08 7.46 -4.18
N ASN A 116 -11.59 6.58 -5.05
CA ASN A 116 -10.16 6.28 -5.27
C ASN A 116 -9.50 5.56 -4.07
N ASP A 117 -10.06 4.42 -3.66
CA ASP A 117 -9.70 3.65 -2.47
C ASP A 117 -8.21 3.26 -2.39
N ILE A 118 -7.73 2.41 -3.31
CA ILE A 118 -6.36 1.97 -3.44
C ILE A 118 -5.49 3.05 -4.09
N LEU A 119 -6.07 3.83 -4.99
CA LEU A 119 -5.41 4.95 -5.65
C LEU A 119 -4.97 6.02 -4.65
N SER A 120 -5.68 6.20 -3.54
CA SER A 120 -5.24 7.06 -2.43
C SER A 120 -3.91 6.61 -1.80
N TYR A 121 -3.49 5.36 -2.03
CA TYR A 121 -2.19 4.84 -1.65
C TYR A 121 -1.20 4.90 -2.84
N LEU A 122 -1.62 4.40 -4.00
CA LEU A 122 -0.75 4.27 -5.17
C LEU A 122 -0.36 5.62 -5.80
N ASP A 123 -1.31 6.53 -6.00
CA ASP A 123 -1.10 7.81 -6.68
C ASP A 123 0.07 8.62 -6.11
N PRO A 124 0.14 8.89 -4.79
CA PRO A 124 1.25 9.67 -4.24
C PRO A 124 2.59 8.93 -4.32
N ILE A 125 2.61 7.60 -4.21
CA ILE A 125 3.85 6.82 -4.25
C ILE A 125 4.39 6.74 -5.68
N LEU A 126 3.56 6.32 -6.63
CA LEU A 126 3.95 6.13 -8.02
C LEU A 126 4.20 7.46 -8.74
N SER A 127 3.38 8.49 -8.50
CA SER A 127 3.65 9.83 -9.03
C SER A 127 4.92 10.44 -8.43
N GLY A 128 5.23 10.12 -7.17
CA GLY A 128 6.48 10.51 -6.51
C GLY A 128 7.70 9.85 -7.14
N ALA A 129 7.61 8.55 -7.44
CA ALA A 129 8.65 7.79 -8.13
C ALA A 129 8.89 8.31 -9.56
N VAL A 130 7.83 8.61 -10.32
CA VAL A 130 7.89 9.27 -11.64
C VAL A 130 8.59 10.63 -11.53
N SER A 131 8.16 11.48 -10.60
CA SER A 131 8.70 12.83 -10.42
C SER A 131 10.18 12.81 -10.03
N SER A 132 10.57 11.84 -9.20
CA SER A 132 11.95 11.67 -8.72
C SER A 132 12.84 10.90 -9.71
N LYS A 133 12.27 10.30 -10.75
CA LYS A 133 12.95 9.37 -11.67
C LYS A 133 13.63 8.23 -10.90
N ASP A 134 12.92 7.68 -9.92
CA ASP A 134 13.41 6.58 -9.10
C ASP A 134 13.57 5.30 -9.95
N THR A 135 14.34 4.32 -9.46
CA THR A 135 14.43 3.01 -10.12
C THR A 135 13.26 2.14 -9.64
N ILE A 136 12.58 1.48 -10.57
CA ILE A 136 11.51 0.52 -10.25
C ILE A 136 11.94 -0.91 -10.58
N TYR A 137 11.44 -1.83 -9.78
CA TYR A 137 11.56 -3.27 -9.92
C TYR A 137 10.15 -3.85 -9.93
N LEU A 138 9.73 -4.43 -11.05
CA LEU A 138 8.38 -4.91 -11.28
C LEU A 138 8.39 -6.44 -11.43
N TRP A 139 7.61 -7.14 -10.62
CA TRP A 139 7.39 -8.58 -10.75
C TRP A 139 6.02 -8.86 -11.34
N GLY A 140 5.94 -9.86 -12.22
CA GLY A 140 4.70 -10.24 -12.89
C GLY A 140 4.95 -11.01 -14.20
N SER A 141 3.92 -11.10 -15.03
CA SER A 141 3.93 -11.74 -16.35
C SER A 141 4.27 -10.73 -17.44
N LYS A 142 5.31 -11.01 -18.23
CA LYS A 142 5.64 -10.17 -19.39
C LYS A 142 4.69 -10.46 -20.57
N TYR A 143 4.17 -9.40 -21.18
CA TYR A 143 3.36 -9.45 -22.39
C TYR A 143 3.98 -8.67 -23.56
N SER A 144 3.51 -8.99 -24.76
CA SER A 144 3.81 -8.26 -26.01
C SER A 144 2.70 -8.54 -27.01
N ASP A 145 1.93 -7.51 -27.38
CA ASP A 145 0.78 -7.69 -28.26
C ASP A 145 1.11 -7.40 -29.72
N SER A 146 0.20 -7.81 -30.61
CA SER A 146 0.37 -7.68 -32.05
C SER A 146 0.36 -6.23 -32.55
N ASP A 147 -0.18 -5.30 -31.78
CA ASP A 147 -0.17 -3.86 -32.10
C ASP A 147 1.16 -3.17 -31.69
N GLY A 148 2.06 -3.92 -31.06
CA GLY A 148 3.35 -3.44 -30.60
C GLY A 148 3.37 -2.95 -29.15
N SER A 149 2.24 -2.96 -28.44
CA SER A 149 2.22 -2.78 -26.98
C SER A 149 3.09 -3.87 -26.32
N SER A 150 3.76 -3.53 -25.22
CA SER A 150 4.50 -4.52 -24.43
C SER A 150 4.68 -3.99 -23.03
N GLY A 151 4.69 -4.92 -22.09
CA GLY A 151 4.66 -4.53 -20.70
C GLY A 151 4.67 -5.71 -19.76
N ILE A 152 4.23 -5.45 -18.54
CA ILE A 152 4.09 -6.43 -17.48
C ILE A 152 2.73 -6.29 -16.82
N HIS A 153 2.07 -7.42 -16.59
CA HIS A 153 0.79 -7.53 -15.87
C HIS A 153 0.92 -8.56 -14.75
N ASP A 154 -0.17 -8.91 -14.08
CA ASP A 154 -0.18 -9.84 -12.93
C ASP A 154 0.75 -9.36 -11.80
N ILE A 155 0.73 -8.04 -11.53
CA ILE A 155 1.55 -7.35 -10.52
C ILE A 155 0.87 -7.43 -9.14
N HIS A 156 0.39 -8.61 -8.79
CA HIS A 156 -0.25 -8.95 -7.51
C HIS A 156 0.14 -10.37 -7.11
N MET A 157 -0.31 -10.83 -5.95
CA MET A 157 -0.15 -12.22 -5.51
C MET A 157 -0.71 -13.17 -6.56
N ASN A 158 0.03 -14.19 -7.00
CA ASN A 158 -0.38 -15.09 -8.09
C ASN A 158 -0.56 -16.51 -7.55
N GLN A 159 -1.21 -16.62 -6.38
CA GLN A 159 -1.48 -17.86 -5.68
C GLN A 159 -2.69 -17.70 -4.76
N GLY A 160 -3.31 -18.81 -4.37
CA GLY A 160 -4.51 -18.80 -3.52
C GLY A 160 -5.79 -18.46 -4.28
N ASN A 161 -5.77 -18.54 -5.61
CA ASN A 161 -6.95 -18.40 -6.45
C ASN A 161 -7.80 -19.69 -6.45
N SER A 162 -9.11 -19.52 -6.60
CA SER A 162 -10.07 -20.62 -6.78
C SER A 162 -10.90 -20.42 -8.06
N GLY A 163 -11.52 -21.48 -8.55
CA GLY A 163 -12.41 -21.38 -9.72
C GLY A 163 -11.64 -21.13 -11.02
N SER A 164 -12.06 -20.14 -11.81
CA SER A 164 -11.52 -19.92 -13.17
C SER A 164 -10.04 -19.54 -13.22
N PHE A 165 -9.48 -19.03 -12.12
CA PHE A 165 -8.08 -18.57 -12.02
C PHE A 165 -7.18 -19.57 -11.28
N GLU A 166 -7.68 -20.75 -10.90
CA GLU A 166 -6.88 -21.78 -10.20
C GLU A 166 -5.66 -22.23 -11.02
N SER A 167 -5.74 -22.16 -12.36
CA SER A 167 -4.63 -22.46 -13.26
C SER A 167 -3.53 -21.41 -13.31
N GLU A 168 -3.66 -20.31 -12.56
CA GLU A 168 -2.65 -19.25 -12.43
C GLU A 168 -1.89 -19.36 -11.11
N ASN A 169 -2.31 -20.25 -10.21
CA ASN A 169 -1.63 -20.50 -8.93
C ASN A 169 -0.21 -21.04 -9.13
N GLY A 170 0.77 -20.27 -8.61
CA GLY A 170 2.17 -20.67 -8.60
C GLY A 170 2.95 -20.10 -7.42
N THR A 171 3.58 -20.97 -6.64
CA THR A 171 4.58 -20.54 -5.65
C THR A 171 5.76 -19.88 -6.35
N TYR A 172 6.36 -18.86 -5.72
CA TYR A 172 7.46 -18.07 -6.31
C TYR A 172 7.11 -17.46 -7.68
N GLN A 173 5.87 -16.99 -7.81
CA GLN A 173 5.39 -16.26 -8.99
C GLN A 173 4.59 -15.02 -8.62
N ASP A 174 4.65 -14.56 -7.37
CA ASP A 174 3.92 -13.36 -6.96
C ASP A 174 4.50 -12.12 -7.65
N GLY A 175 3.61 -11.20 -8.00
CA GLY A 175 3.91 -9.89 -8.56
C GLY A 175 4.15 -8.85 -7.48
N GLY A 176 4.56 -7.65 -7.89
CA GLY A 176 4.77 -6.54 -6.96
C GLY A 176 5.64 -5.43 -7.52
N ILE A 177 5.72 -4.32 -6.80
CA ILE A 177 6.49 -3.14 -7.18
C ILE A 177 7.46 -2.80 -6.04
N VAL A 178 8.74 -2.69 -6.36
CA VAL A 178 9.73 -2.13 -5.44
C VAL A 178 10.35 -0.88 -6.06
N ILE A 179 10.50 0.17 -5.27
CA ILE A 179 11.02 1.47 -5.67
C ILE A 179 12.31 1.71 -4.91
N GLU A 180 13.41 1.93 -5.64
CA GLU A 180 14.68 2.41 -5.12
C GLU A 180 14.80 3.91 -5.42
N SER A 181 14.72 4.73 -4.37
CA SER A 181 14.92 6.16 -4.48
C SER A 181 16.40 6.53 -4.51
N ALA A 182 16.72 7.66 -5.15
CA ALA A 182 18.11 8.15 -5.28
C ALA A 182 18.85 8.39 -3.94
N ASN A 183 18.13 8.53 -2.83
CA ASN A 183 18.68 8.65 -1.48
C ASN A 183 18.97 7.29 -0.81
N GLY A 184 18.82 6.19 -1.54
CA GLY A 184 19.06 4.82 -1.10
C GLY A 184 17.96 4.21 -0.24
N THR A 185 16.76 4.81 -0.18
CA THR A 185 15.59 4.19 0.47
C THR A 185 14.87 3.25 -0.49
N TRP A 186 14.32 2.18 0.07
CA TRP A 186 13.63 1.12 -0.67
C TRP A 186 12.21 0.97 -0.15
N GLN A 187 11.24 1.00 -1.04
CA GLN A 187 9.82 0.87 -0.70
C GLN A 187 9.19 -0.26 -1.52
N GLY A 188 8.34 -1.07 -0.89
CA GLY A 188 7.61 -2.15 -1.54
C GLY A 188 6.10 -1.89 -1.53
N ILE A 189 5.45 -2.14 -2.66
CA ILE A 189 4.00 -2.18 -2.82
C ILE A 189 3.63 -3.59 -3.27
N PHE A 190 2.74 -4.22 -2.51
CA PHE A 190 2.27 -5.56 -2.79
C PHE A 190 0.74 -5.59 -2.71
N LEU A 191 0.14 -6.36 -3.62
CA LEU A 191 -1.30 -6.42 -3.81
C LEU A 191 -1.76 -7.88 -3.82
N ALA A 192 -2.97 -8.14 -3.35
CA ALA A 192 -3.67 -9.41 -3.53
C ALA A 192 -5.15 -9.12 -3.74
N PHE A 193 -5.89 -10.04 -4.37
CA PHE A 193 -7.34 -9.95 -4.40
C PHE A 193 -7.92 -10.38 -3.05
N ALA A 194 -9.03 -9.77 -2.63
CA ALA A 194 -9.70 -10.16 -1.39
C ALA A 194 -10.18 -11.62 -1.40
N THR A 195 -10.40 -12.19 -2.59
CA THR A 195 -10.82 -13.58 -2.80
C THR A 195 -9.68 -14.60 -2.75
N GLU A 196 -8.41 -14.15 -2.80
CA GLU A 196 -7.25 -15.02 -2.63
C GLU A 196 -7.08 -15.42 -1.16
N THR A 197 -6.41 -16.55 -0.91
CA THR A 197 -6.26 -17.08 0.45
C THR A 197 -4.94 -16.71 1.12
N GLU A 198 -4.98 -16.40 2.42
CA GLU A 198 -3.80 -16.08 3.24
C GLU A 198 -2.83 -17.27 3.44
N LYS A 199 -3.25 -18.48 3.05
CA LYS A 199 -2.48 -19.73 3.16
C LYS A 199 -2.71 -20.58 1.92
N THR A 200 -1.63 -21.15 1.39
CA THR A 200 -1.65 -22.01 0.21
C THR A 200 -0.82 -23.27 0.43
N ASP A 201 -1.13 -24.31 -0.34
CA ASP A 201 -0.41 -25.57 -0.34
C ASP A 201 0.97 -25.44 -1.05
N SER A 202 1.67 -26.56 -1.26
CA SER A 202 2.98 -26.55 -1.94
C SER A 202 2.97 -26.11 -3.42
N LYS A 203 1.79 -26.03 -4.06
CA LYS A 203 1.62 -25.60 -5.46
C LYS A 203 1.11 -24.17 -5.58
N GLY A 204 0.70 -23.56 -4.47
CA GLY A 204 0.06 -22.25 -4.44
C GLY A 204 -1.47 -22.36 -4.49
N ASP A 205 -2.05 -23.55 -4.36
CA ASP A 205 -3.49 -23.73 -4.33
C ASP A 205 -4.06 -23.36 -2.93
N PRO A 206 -5.30 -22.86 -2.83
CA PRO A 206 -5.91 -22.45 -1.56
C PRO A 206 -5.89 -23.52 -0.46
N ASP A 207 -5.39 -23.17 0.74
CA ASP A 207 -5.39 -24.03 1.94
C ASP A 207 -5.73 -23.23 3.21
N GLY A 208 -6.64 -22.26 3.08
CA GLY A 208 -7.00 -21.37 4.17
C GLY A 208 -8.19 -20.47 3.86
N PRO A 209 -8.53 -19.56 4.78
CA PRO A 209 -9.55 -18.54 4.52
C PRO A 209 -9.08 -17.57 3.44
N THR A 210 -10.04 -16.96 2.76
CA THR A 210 -9.78 -15.82 1.87
C THR A 210 -9.28 -14.62 2.69
N PHE A 211 -8.60 -13.67 2.07
CA PHE A 211 -8.23 -12.42 2.71
C PHE A 211 -9.47 -11.62 3.15
N ALA A 212 -10.57 -11.69 2.38
CA ALA A 212 -11.86 -11.13 2.75
C ALA A 212 -12.33 -11.67 4.10
N ASP A 213 -12.24 -12.99 4.32
CA ASP A 213 -12.65 -13.62 5.57
C ASP A 213 -11.65 -13.33 6.72
N ALA A 214 -10.35 -13.41 6.42
CA ALA A 214 -9.29 -13.25 7.42
C ALA A 214 -9.16 -11.80 7.92
N LEU A 215 -9.26 -10.82 7.03
CA LEU A 215 -9.08 -9.39 7.34
C LEU A 215 -10.41 -8.65 7.53
N GLY A 216 -11.50 -9.14 6.92
CA GLY A 216 -12.82 -8.51 6.96
C GLY A 216 -13.64 -8.78 8.21
N GLY A 217 -13.13 -9.53 9.18
CA GLY A 217 -13.57 -9.47 10.58
C GLY A 217 -15.02 -9.88 10.88
N ASP A 218 -15.66 -10.74 10.09
CA ASP A 218 -16.85 -11.48 10.55
C ASP A 218 -16.47 -12.95 10.81
N THR A 219 -15.70 -13.16 11.88
CA THR A 219 -15.57 -14.50 12.44
C THR A 219 -16.94 -14.93 12.94
N THR A 220 -17.59 -15.81 12.19
CA THR A 220 -18.80 -16.49 12.63
C THR A 220 -18.58 -17.10 14.01
N SER A 221 -19.33 -16.57 14.98
CA SER A 221 -19.90 -17.29 16.12
C SER A 221 -18.96 -18.20 16.94
N THR A 222 -18.32 -17.63 17.96
CA THR A 222 -18.40 -18.24 19.30
C THR A 222 -19.11 -17.28 20.25
N THR A 223 -20.24 -17.76 20.75
CA THR A 223 -21.15 -17.06 21.65
C THR A 223 -20.42 -16.57 22.90
N SER A 224 -20.29 -15.25 23.04
CA SER A 224 -20.11 -14.61 24.34
C SER A 224 -21.03 -13.41 24.42
N THR A 225 -22.20 -13.62 25.01
CA THR A 225 -23.05 -12.56 25.57
C THR A 225 -22.22 -11.68 26.50
N ALA A 226 -21.85 -10.50 26.03
CA ALA A 226 -21.39 -9.41 26.88
C ALA A 226 -21.95 -8.08 26.35
N THR A 227 -22.98 -7.63 27.05
CA THR A 227 -23.47 -6.25 27.21
C THR A 227 -22.60 -5.14 26.60
N ALA A 228 -23.27 -4.24 25.88
CA ALA A 228 -22.81 -2.94 25.38
C ALA A 228 -21.64 -2.35 26.19
N ARG A 229 -20.41 -2.55 25.70
CA ARG A 229 -19.26 -1.73 26.07
C ARG A 229 -19.08 -0.69 24.98
N SER A 230 -18.85 0.55 25.41
CA SER A 230 -18.38 1.65 24.57
C SER A 230 -17.30 1.16 23.60
N SER A 231 -17.49 1.43 22.32
CA SER A 231 -16.53 1.15 21.24
C SER A 231 -15.28 2.01 21.42
N HIS A 232 -14.41 1.62 22.35
CA HIS A 232 -13.00 2.02 22.27
C HIS A 232 -12.41 1.37 21.03
N ALA A 233 -11.72 2.16 20.22
CA ALA A 233 -10.87 1.57 19.19
C ALA A 233 -9.80 0.74 19.89
N THR A 234 -9.69 -0.53 19.49
CA THR A 234 -8.58 -1.37 19.91
C THR A 234 -7.28 -0.82 19.34
N LYS A 235 -6.25 -0.73 20.19
CA LYS A 235 -4.89 -0.37 19.76
C LYS A 235 -4.48 -1.23 18.56
N GLY A 236 -4.19 -0.59 17.43
CA GLY A 236 -3.79 -1.26 16.18
C GLY A 236 -4.89 -1.43 15.11
N THR A 237 -6.17 -1.20 15.42
CA THR A 237 -7.24 -1.27 14.38
C THR A 237 -7.53 0.07 13.74
N VAL A 238 -7.37 1.17 14.47
CA VAL A 238 -7.47 2.53 13.94
C VAL A 238 -6.20 3.27 14.31
N GLY A 239 -5.52 3.84 13.32
CA GLY A 239 -4.20 4.42 13.55
C GLY A 239 -3.74 5.39 12.48
N ILE A 240 -2.61 6.04 12.76
CA ILE A 240 -1.93 6.94 11.83
C ILE A 240 -1.20 6.06 10.80
N GLU A 241 -1.50 6.29 9.52
CA GLU A 241 -0.94 5.53 8.41
C GLU A 241 0.08 6.37 7.63
N ALA A 242 -0.18 7.66 7.45
CA ALA A 242 0.72 8.55 6.73
C ALA A 242 0.55 10.01 7.16
N ALA A 243 1.49 10.86 6.77
CA ALA A 243 1.36 12.31 6.90
C ALA A 243 2.08 13.07 5.78
N ILE A 244 1.51 14.19 5.35
CA ILE A 244 2.23 15.26 4.65
C ILE A 244 2.85 16.12 5.74
N VAL A 245 4.10 15.82 6.09
CA VAL A 245 4.82 16.55 7.16
C VAL A 245 5.48 17.84 6.67
N ASN A 246 5.81 17.89 5.37
CA ASN A 246 6.45 19.02 4.72
C ASN A 246 5.66 19.37 3.45
N PRO A 247 4.58 20.15 3.53
CA PRO A 247 3.81 20.55 2.35
C PRO A 247 4.62 21.46 1.41
N LYS A 248 4.21 21.56 0.14
CA LYS A 248 4.85 22.52 -0.81
C LYS A 248 4.59 23.96 -0.36
N GLY A 249 5.64 24.76 -0.25
CA GLY A 249 5.53 26.17 0.13
C GLY A 249 6.45 26.55 1.31
N PRO A 250 6.43 27.83 1.74
CA PRO A 250 7.28 28.30 2.83
C PRO A 250 6.91 27.62 4.15
N ASP A 251 7.92 27.03 4.79
CA ASP A 251 7.81 26.37 6.07
C ASP A 251 7.66 27.38 7.22
N HIS A 252 6.64 27.18 8.07
CA HIS A 252 6.41 27.91 9.34
C HIS A 252 6.71 29.42 9.30
N ASP A 253 6.23 30.16 8.28
CA ASP A 253 6.18 31.62 8.36
C ASP A 253 4.99 32.09 9.23
N ALA A 254 5.03 33.34 9.68
CA ALA A 254 3.98 33.92 10.55
C ALA A 254 2.56 33.90 9.94
N HIS A 255 2.42 33.50 8.67
CA HIS A 255 1.18 33.42 7.90
C HIS A 255 0.86 32.00 7.40
N GLY A 256 1.70 30.99 7.72
CA GLY A 256 1.74 29.68 7.08
C GLY A 256 1.95 28.48 8.01
N VAL A 257 2.08 28.67 9.33
CA VAL A 257 2.18 27.58 10.32
C VAL A 257 1.10 26.53 10.09
N GLY A 258 1.50 25.29 9.83
CA GLY A 258 0.61 24.13 9.68
C GLY A 258 -0.22 24.07 8.39
N LYS A 259 -0.04 25.00 7.44
CA LYS A 259 -0.85 25.00 6.20
C LYS A 259 -0.45 23.86 5.27
N GLY A 260 -1.41 22.97 5.00
CA GLY A 260 -1.23 21.82 4.11
C GLY A 260 -0.62 20.60 4.78
N GLU A 261 -0.19 20.71 6.05
CA GLU A 261 0.17 19.55 6.86
C GLU A 261 -1.08 18.72 7.10
N THR A 262 -1.01 17.43 6.77
CA THR A 262 -2.16 16.52 6.79
C THR A 262 -1.75 15.20 7.39
N VAL A 263 -2.51 14.69 8.35
CA VAL A 263 -2.32 13.34 8.91
C VAL A 263 -3.42 12.43 8.41
N TYR A 264 -3.05 11.27 7.88
CA TYR A 264 -3.95 10.26 7.36
C TYR A 264 -4.17 9.18 8.40
N ILE A 265 -5.45 9.00 8.78
CA ILE A 265 -5.89 7.98 9.72
C ILE A 265 -6.57 6.87 8.94
N GLN A 266 -6.25 5.63 9.27
CA GLN A 266 -6.81 4.44 8.66
C GLN A 266 -7.61 3.62 9.67
N ASN A 267 -8.76 3.11 9.24
CA ASN A 267 -9.55 2.12 9.97
C ASN A 267 -9.37 0.76 9.30
N LYS A 268 -8.56 -0.12 9.90
CA LYS A 268 -8.34 -1.51 9.46
C LYS A 268 -9.44 -2.46 9.92
N SER A 269 -10.39 -2.00 10.74
CA SER A 269 -11.45 -2.87 11.27
C SER A 269 -12.63 -3.02 10.30
N ALA A 270 -13.40 -4.09 10.53
CA ALA A 270 -14.64 -4.39 9.84
C ALA A 270 -15.84 -3.52 10.24
N LYS A 271 -15.64 -2.50 11.08
CA LYS A 271 -16.71 -1.65 11.62
C LYS A 271 -16.37 -0.19 11.48
N ASP A 272 -17.40 0.62 11.27
CA ASP A 272 -17.29 2.07 11.28
C ASP A 272 -16.82 2.55 12.66
N GLN A 273 -15.87 3.51 12.66
CA GLN A 273 -15.34 4.12 13.87
C GLN A 273 -15.73 5.60 13.93
N SER A 274 -16.43 6.00 14.99
CA SER A 274 -16.57 7.41 15.31
C SER A 274 -15.26 7.97 15.88
N LEU A 275 -14.79 9.07 15.31
CA LEU A 275 -13.62 9.83 15.76
C LEU A 275 -14.02 11.07 16.58
N SER A 276 -15.27 11.18 17.00
CA SER A 276 -15.74 12.32 17.80
C SER A 276 -14.94 12.44 19.09
N GLY A 277 -14.34 13.62 19.31
CA GLY A 277 -13.53 13.92 20.49
C GLY A 277 -12.11 13.36 20.45
N TRP A 278 -11.73 12.65 19.38
CA TRP A 278 -10.35 12.19 19.17
C TRP A 278 -9.45 13.37 18.82
N THR A 279 -8.15 13.20 19.03
CA THR A 279 -7.18 14.28 18.79
C THR A 279 -5.90 13.77 18.15
N ILE A 280 -5.36 14.57 17.23
CA ILE A 280 -3.98 14.42 16.76
C ILE A 280 -3.12 15.37 17.57
N GLU A 281 -2.08 14.84 18.22
CA GLU A 281 -1.15 15.62 19.03
C GLU A 281 0.29 15.44 18.54
N THR A 282 1.14 16.46 18.69
CA THR A 282 2.56 16.39 18.33
C THR A 282 3.46 16.38 19.56
N GLY A 283 4.68 15.86 19.40
CA GLY A 283 5.69 15.90 20.45
C GLY A 283 6.07 17.32 20.93
N ALA A 284 5.77 18.35 20.13
CA ALA A 284 5.97 19.76 20.48
C ALA A 284 4.78 20.37 21.28
N GLY A 285 3.75 19.57 21.58
CA GLY A 285 2.57 20.00 22.34
C GLY A 285 1.44 20.60 21.49
N GLY A 286 1.56 20.57 20.16
CA GLY A 286 0.47 20.94 19.26
C GLY A 286 -0.67 19.93 19.34
N LYS A 287 -1.91 20.40 19.12
CA LYS A 287 -3.13 19.59 19.28
C LYS A 287 -4.23 20.02 18.32
N GLU A 288 -4.72 19.06 17.54
CA GLU A 288 -5.84 19.19 16.62
C GLU A 288 -6.98 18.26 17.06
N THR A 289 -8.21 18.75 17.12
CA THR A 289 -9.37 17.92 17.50
C THR A 289 -10.06 17.42 16.24
N LEU A 290 -10.21 16.10 16.13
CA LEU A 290 -10.98 15.48 15.07
C LEU A 290 -12.45 15.77 15.35
N GLY A 291 -13.10 16.49 14.41
CA GLY A 291 -14.51 16.83 14.52
C GLY A 291 -15.42 15.60 14.58
N ASN A 292 -16.74 15.80 14.49
CA ASN A 292 -17.71 14.70 14.49
C ASN A 292 -17.69 13.94 13.16
N VAL A 293 -16.67 13.11 12.98
CA VAL A 293 -16.42 12.30 11.79
C VAL A 293 -16.57 10.83 12.15
N THR A 294 -17.19 10.07 11.26
CA THR A 294 -17.15 8.61 11.26
C THR A 294 -16.23 8.18 10.12
N LEU A 295 -15.29 7.29 10.42
CA LEU A 295 -14.41 6.65 9.46
C LEU A 295 -14.94 5.25 9.19
N SER A 296 -15.42 5.00 7.97
CA SER A 296 -16.00 3.71 7.56
C SER A 296 -14.99 2.57 7.73
N ALA A 297 -15.49 1.34 7.90
CA ALA A 297 -14.66 0.14 7.90
C ALA A 297 -13.71 0.10 6.69
N HIS A 298 -12.45 -0.29 6.89
CA HIS A 298 -11.48 -0.47 5.79
C HIS A 298 -11.15 0.79 4.96
N THR A 299 -11.31 1.98 5.54
CA THR A 299 -11.06 3.27 4.84
C THR A 299 -9.93 4.08 5.48
N LYS A 300 -9.42 5.05 4.71
CA LYS A 300 -8.42 6.03 5.13
C LYS A 300 -8.93 7.45 4.88
N ARG A 301 -8.62 8.38 5.77
CA ARG A 301 -8.98 9.80 5.63
C ARG A 301 -7.86 10.72 6.11
N GLY A 302 -7.60 11.76 5.31
CA GLY A 302 -6.70 12.86 5.68
C GLY A 302 -7.39 13.92 6.54
N PHE A 303 -6.67 14.42 7.53
CA PHE A 303 -7.07 15.51 8.42
C PHE A 303 -5.98 16.57 8.41
N GLU A 304 -6.33 17.80 8.02
CA GLU A 304 -5.44 18.94 8.15
C GLU A 304 -5.20 19.23 9.64
N VAL A 305 -3.96 19.61 9.99
CA VAL A 305 -3.53 19.79 11.39
C VAL A 305 -2.97 21.19 11.69
N PRO A 306 -3.69 22.28 11.38
CA PRO A 306 -3.18 23.64 11.58
C PRO A 306 -2.85 23.97 13.04
N ASN A 307 -3.50 23.31 14.01
CA ASN A 307 -3.23 23.51 15.44
C ASN A 307 -2.22 22.49 16.03
N ALA A 308 -1.75 21.54 15.22
CA ALA A 308 -0.78 20.52 15.61
C ALA A 308 0.39 20.46 14.60
N PRO A 309 1.20 21.54 14.51
CA PRO A 309 2.20 21.67 13.47
C PRO A 309 3.24 20.54 13.50
N LEU A 310 3.52 19.99 12.32
CA LEU A 310 4.49 18.95 12.05
C LEU A 310 5.85 19.62 11.74
N GLY A 311 6.90 19.18 12.42
CA GLY A 311 8.24 19.75 12.22
C GLY A 311 9.01 19.07 11.10
N ASN A 312 9.64 19.84 10.21
CA ASN A 312 10.49 19.32 9.12
C ASN A 312 11.82 18.69 9.57
N ARG A 313 12.13 18.74 10.87
CA ARG A 313 13.37 18.17 11.46
C ARG A 313 13.13 16.82 12.13
N GLY A 314 12.04 16.16 11.74
CA GLY A 314 11.53 14.98 12.43
C GLY A 314 10.64 15.35 13.61
N GLY A 315 9.93 14.35 14.11
CA GLY A 315 8.94 14.54 15.15
C GLY A 315 8.19 13.26 15.49
N LYS A 316 7.17 13.46 16.32
CA LYS A 316 6.26 12.43 16.78
C LYS A 316 4.83 12.90 16.61
N ILE A 317 3.97 12.01 16.12
CA ILE A 317 2.54 12.21 15.96
C ILE A 317 1.82 11.16 16.81
N LEU A 318 0.86 11.62 17.60
CA LEU A 318 0.03 10.81 18.48
C LEU A 318 -1.42 10.93 18.02
N LEU A 319 -2.10 9.80 17.90
CA LEU A 319 -3.55 9.76 17.79
C LEU A 319 -4.09 9.29 19.13
N LYS A 320 -4.98 10.10 19.71
CA LYS A 320 -5.63 9.80 20.98
C LYS A 320 -7.14 9.73 20.82
N ASP A 321 -7.76 8.83 21.56
CA ASP A 321 -9.22 8.73 21.61
C ASP A 321 -9.85 9.85 22.45
N ALA A 322 -11.18 9.82 22.55
CA ALA A 322 -11.96 10.80 23.30
C ALA A 322 -11.69 10.81 24.82
N GLN A 323 -11.04 9.77 25.34
CA GLN A 323 -10.65 9.65 26.75
C GLN A 323 -9.21 10.16 26.97
N GLY A 324 -8.48 10.44 25.89
CA GLY A 324 -7.09 10.90 25.93
C GLY A 324 -6.07 9.76 25.90
N GLU A 325 -6.50 8.53 25.68
CA GLU A 325 -5.62 7.36 25.58
C GLU A 325 -4.99 7.29 24.19
N THR A 326 -3.70 7.00 24.11
CA THR A 326 -2.98 6.87 22.82
C THR A 326 -3.37 5.58 22.11
N VAL A 327 -4.04 5.70 20.97
CA VAL A 327 -4.42 4.57 20.11
C VAL A 327 -3.37 4.26 19.05
N SER A 328 -2.60 5.26 18.61
CA SER A 328 -1.52 5.13 17.64
C SER A 328 -0.45 6.19 17.89
N GLU A 329 0.82 5.81 17.71
CA GLU A 329 1.98 6.68 17.85
C GLU A 329 2.95 6.37 16.72
N VAL A 330 3.40 7.39 16.00
CA VAL A 330 4.38 7.27 14.92
C VAL A 330 5.48 8.31 15.10
N ASN A 331 6.68 7.96 14.63
CA ASN A 331 7.84 8.86 14.64
C ASN A 331 8.36 9.00 13.21
N TYR A 332 8.95 10.16 12.92
CA TYR A 332 9.57 10.43 11.63
C TYR A 332 10.82 11.28 11.82
N THR A 333 11.72 11.17 10.87
CA THR A 333 13.03 11.83 10.90
C THR A 333 13.07 13.05 9.96
N GLU A 334 14.11 13.87 10.10
CA GLU A 334 14.41 14.92 9.12
C GLU A 334 14.59 14.35 7.70
N LYS A 335 15.12 13.11 7.58
CA LYS A 335 15.28 12.43 6.29
C LYS A 335 13.92 12.19 5.63
N ASP A 336 12.92 11.79 6.41
CA ASP A 336 11.57 11.48 5.93
C ASP A 336 10.84 12.76 5.51
N ALA A 337 11.03 13.86 6.26
CA ALA A 337 10.40 15.14 6.00
C ALA A 337 11.08 15.98 4.89
N ARG A 338 12.20 15.52 4.33
CA ARG A 338 13.04 16.33 3.43
C ARG A 338 12.36 16.71 2.12
N LYS A 339 11.48 15.86 1.59
CA LYS A 339 10.82 16.10 0.29
C LYS A 339 9.49 16.84 0.50
N GLU A 340 9.41 18.06 0.00
CA GLU A 340 8.16 18.84 0.01
C GLU A 340 7.03 18.16 -0.77
N GLY A 341 5.81 18.22 -0.24
CA GLY A 341 4.58 17.70 -0.83
C GLY A 341 4.46 16.18 -0.87
N HIS A 342 5.35 15.44 -0.22
CA HIS A 342 5.32 13.98 -0.23
C HIS A 342 4.69 13.41 1.05
N LEU A 343 4.04 12.25 0.90
CA LEU A 343 3.59 11.48 2.06
C LEU A 343 4.77 10.75 2.69
N VAL A 344 4.85 10.87 4.01
CA VAL A 344 5.61 9.95 4.86
C VAL A 344 4.63 8.89 5.34
N TYR A 345 4.87 7.65 4.97
CA TYR A 345 4.06 6.50 5.40
C TYR A 345 4.70 5.83 6.62
N PHE A 346 3.86 5.39 7.54
CA PHE A 346 4.23 4.78 8.81
C PHE A 346 3.71 3.35 8.84
N ALA A 347 4.62 2.39 8.73
CA ALA A 347 4.32 0.97 8.87
C ALA A 347 4.48 0.54 10.34
#